data_AF-A0A7C1E1Z5-F1
#
_entry.id   AF-A0A7C1E1Z5-F1
#
_cell.length_a   1.000
_cell.length_b   1.000
_cell.length_c   1.000
_cell.angle_alpha   90.00
_cell.angle_beta   90.00
_cell.angle_gamma   90.00
#
_symmetry.space_group_name_H-M   'P 1'
#
loop_
_entity.id
_entity.type
_entity.pdbx_description
1 polymer ?
#
loop_
_entity_poly.entity_id
_entity_poly.type
_entity_poly.pdbx_seq_one_letter_code
_entity_poly.pdbx_strand_id
1 'polypeptide(L)'
;MPELLNIELMNWEDFLDLILRTVFNLAVVICLVRYMYYKTTPRKDYLFTYILISLVVFFMCFLLENIKLELGFALGLFAIFGIIRYRTTQIPIREMTYLFLVIGLSVINA
;
A
#
# COMPACT_ATOMS: atom_id res chain seq x y z
N MET A 1 5.27 -27.47 22.85
CA MET A 1 6.35 -27.12 23.79
C MET A 1 7.65 -27.07 22.98
N PRO A 2 8.38 -25.95 22.95
CA PRO A 2 8.70 -25.13 24.11
C PRO A 2 7.99 -23.76 24.12
N GLU A 3 7.33 -23.49 25.24
CA GLU A 3 6.94 -22.17 25.70
C GLU A 3 8.21 -21.51 26.26
N LEU A 4 8.72 -20.44 25.64
CA LEU A 4 9.92 -19.75 26.13
C LEU A 4 9.70 -18.27 26.46
N LEU A 5 8.54 -17.74 26.11
CA LEU A 5 7.96 -16.48 26.56
C LEU A 5 6.50 -16.58 26.16
N ASN A 6 5.57 -16.10 26.98
CA ASN A 6 4.12 -16.21 26.82
C ASN A 6 3.60 -15.40 25.60
N ILE A 7 4.12 -15.71 24.42
CA ILE A 7 3.94 -15.09 23.12
C ILE A 7 3.73 -16.28 22.17
N GLU A 8 2.55 -16.39 21.55
CA GLU A 8 2.37 -17.25 20.39
C GLU A 8 3.33 -16.75 19.29
N LEU A 9 4.50 -17.37 19.17
CA LEU A 9 5.58 -16.91 18.28
C LEU A 9 5.15 -16.83 16.80
N MET A 10 4.13 -17.58 16.41
CA MET A 10 3.63 -17.62 15.06
C MET A 10 2.23 -18.25 15.05
N ASN A 11 1.20 -17.45 14.74
CA ASN A 11 -0.12 -17.98 14.47
C ASN A 11 -0.20 -18.32 12.97
N TRP A 12 -0.34 -19.60 12.65
CA TRP A 12 -0.27 -20.09 11.27
C TRP A 12 -1.45 -19.63 10.43
N GLU A 13 -2.58 -19.35 11.08
CA GLU A 13 -3.78 -18.80 10.45
C GLU A 13 -3.58 -17.33 10.06
N ASP A 14 -3.10 -16.49 10.97
CA ASP A 14 -2.81 -15.07 10.71
C ASP A 14 -1.70 -14.89 9.66
N PHE A 15 -0.70 -15.77 9.67
CA PHE A 15 0.39 -15.74 8.70
C PHE A 15 -0.11 -16.10 7.28
N LEU A 16 -1.02 -17.08 7.17
CA LEU A 16 -1.63 -17.43 5.90
C LEU A 16 -2.57 -16.33 5.39
N ASP A 17 -3.34 -15.69 6.27
CA ASP A 17 -4.19 -14.54 5.91
C ASP A 17 -3.33 -13.37 5.39
N LEU A 18 -2.22 -13.05 6.08
CA LEU A 18 -1.26 -12.05 5.62
C LEU A 18 -0.74 -12.35 4.21
N ILE A 19 -0.31 -13.59 3.95
CA ILE A 19 0.23 -13.98 2.64
C ILE A 19 -0.86 -13.88 1.56
N LEU A 20 -2.05 -14.41 1.82
CA LEU A 20 -3.17 -14.38 0.87
C LEU A 20 -3.56 -12.94 0.51
N ARG A 21 -3.75 -12.08 1.51
CA ARG A 21 -4.08 -10.67 1.29
C ARG A 21 -2.95 -9.91 0.60
N THR A 22 -1.69 -10.19 0.95
CA THR A 22 -0.53 -9.57 0.28
C THR A 22 -0.48 -9.94 -1.20
N VAL A 23 -0.62 -11.23 -1.53
CA VAL A 23 -0.61 -11.72 -2.91
C VAL A 23 -1.80 -11.17 -3.69
N PHE A 24 -2.99 -11.13 -3.08
CA PHE A 24 -4.18 -10.54 -3.69
C PHE A 24 -3.97 -9.04 -3.96
N ASN A 25 -3.51 -8.28 -2.98
CA ASN A 25 -3.23 -6.86 -3.14
C ASN A 25 -2.20 -6.61 -4.25
N LEU A 26 -1.10 -7.35 -4.24
CA LEU A 26 -0.07 -7.25 -5.27
C LEU A 26 -0.63 -7.61 -6.66
N ALA A 27 -1.45 -8.65 -6.77
CA ALA A 27 -2.09 -9.03 -8.03
C ALA A 27 -3.03 -7.93 -8.55
N VAL A 28 -3.85 -7.34 -7.69
CA VAL A 28 -4.76 -6.25 -8.08
C VAL A 28 -3.96 -5.01 -8.50
N VAL A 29 -2.92 -4.64 -7.75
CA VAL A 29 -2.07 -3.48 -8.06
C VAL A 29 -1.32 -3.70 -9.36
N ILE A 30 -0.74 -4.89 -9.59
CA ILE A 30 -0.09 -5.23 -10.86
C ILE A 30 -1.09 -5.18 -12.01
N CYS A 31 -2.30 -5.72 -11.84
CA CYS A 31 -3.34 -5.67 -12.85
C CYS A 31 -3.71 -4.22 -13.18
N LEU A 32 -3.95 -3.40 -12.16
CA LEU A 32 -4.36 -2.01 -12.31
C LEU A 32 -3.28 -1.16 -12.96
N VAL A 33 -2.06 -1.28 -12.47
CA VAL A 33 -0.89 -0.63 -13.04
C VAL A 33 -0.68 -1.08 -14.49
N ARG A 34 -0.83 -2.38 -14.80
CA ARG A 34 -0.63 -2.87 -16.17
C ARG A 34 -1.74 -2.46 -17.14
N TYR A 35 -3.00 -2.41 -16.71
CA TYR A 35 -4.12 -1.99 -17.54
C TYR A 35 -4.21 -0.47 -17.71
N MET A 36 -3.99 0.31 -16.65
CA MET A 36 -4.11 1.77 -16.70
C MET A 36 -2.82 2.46 -17.13
N TYR A 37 -1.66 2.03 -16.62
CA TYR A 37 -0.39 2.71 -16.89
C TYR A 37 0.15 2.38 -18.29
N TYR A 38 0.16 1.10 -18.65
CA TYR A 38 0.79 0.62 -19.90
C TYR A 38 0.04 1.09 -21.16
N LYS A 39 -1.25 1.45 -21.03
CA LYS A 39 -2.06 1.99 -22.13
C LYS A 39 -1.80 3.47 -22.42
N THR A 40 -1.26 4.24 -21.48
CA THR A 40 -1.21 5.71 -21.58
C THR A 40 0.19 6.30 -21.59
N THR A 41 1.18 5.69 -20.90
CA THR A 41 2.56 6.22 -20.89
C THR A 41 3.60 5.09 -20.71
N PRO A 42 4.53 4.86 -21.65
CA PRO A 42 5.56 3.81 -21.51
C PRO A 42 6.77 4.27 -20.65
N ARG A 43 6.55 5.09 -19.61
CA ARG A 43 7.64 5.53 -18.70
C ARG A 43 7.75 4.56 -17.52
N LYS A 44 8.77 3.71 -17.52
CA LYS A 44 8.91 2.63 -16.53
C LYS A 44 9.20 3.11 -15.10
N ASP A 45 9.56 4.39 -14.92
CA ASP A 45 10.08 4.92 -13.65
C ASP A 45 9.02 4.97 -12.53
N TYR A 46 7.74 5.13 -12.86
CA TYR A 46 6.66 5.24 -11.86
C TYR A 46 6.06 3.89 -11.48
N LEU A 47 6.17 2.86 -12.34
CA LEU A 47 5.63 1.52 -12.11
C LEU A 47 6.17 0.89 -10.84
N PHE A 48 7.49 0.93 -10.69
CA PHE A 48 8.17 0.39 -9.52
C PHE A 48 7.78 1.15 -8.26
N THR A 49 7.69 2.48 -8.35
CA THR A 49 7.31 3.35 -7.24
C THR A 49 5.89 3.04 -6.74
N TYR A 50 4.93 2.79 -7.64
CA TYR A 50 3.56 2.45 -7.23
C TYR A 50 3.46 1.10 -6.53
N ILE A 51 4.15 0.08 -7.05
CA ILE A 51 4.19 -1.23 -6.40
C ILE A 51 4.82 -1.13 -5.01
N LEU A 52 5.92 -0.37 -4.88
CA LEU A 52 6.63 -0.23 -3.62
C LEU A 52 5.80 0.55 -2.57
N ILE A 53 5.16 1.65 -2.99
CA ILE A 53 4.25 2.41 -2.10
C ILE A 53 3.05 1.55 -1.69
N SER A 54 2.45 0.81 -2.63
CA SER A 54 1.35 -0.10 -2.33
C SER A 54 1.71 -1.11 -1.25
N LEU A 55 2.87 -1.77 -1.43
CA LEU A 55 3.33 -2.81 -0.52
C LEU A 55 3.59 -2.26 0.89
N VAL A 56 4.24 -1.08 0.98
CA VAL A 56 4.51 -0.41 2.25
C VAL A 56 3.21 -0.02 2.95
N VAL A 57 2.26 0.57 2.23
CA VAL A 57 0.97 0.98 2.79
C VAL A 57 0.17 -0.24 3.24
N PHE A 58 0.12 -1.30 2.44
CA PHE A 58 -0.56 -2.54 2.79
C PHE A 58 -0.02 -3.13 4.10
N PHE A 59 1.30 -3.29 4.22
CA PHE A 59 1.90 -3.82 5.44
C PHE A 59 1.71 -2.90 6.65
N MET A 60 1.75 -1.58 6.45
CA MET A 60 1.42 -0.63 7.51
C MET A 60 -0.03 -0.79 7.96
N CYS A 61 -0.99 -0.90 7.05
CA CYS A 61 -2.39 -1.09 7.40
C CYS A 61 -2.63 -2.44 8.09
N PHE A 62 -2.08 -3.54 7.57
CA PHE A 62 -2.23 -4.88 8.13
C PHE A 62 -1.63 -4.98 9.54
N LEU A 63 -0.43 -4.42 9.75
CA LEU A 63 0.21 -4.44 11.08
C LEU A 63 -0.58 -3.63 12.12
N LEU A 64 -1.29 -2.59 11.67
CA LEU A 64 -2.06 -1.70 12.53
C LEU A 64 -3.57 -2.02 12.50
N GLU A 65 -4.01 -3.15 11.95
CA GLU A 65 -5.42 -3.59 11.91
C GLU A 65 -6.04 -3.63 13.33
N ASN A 66 -5.22 -3.90 14.35
CA ASN A 66 -5.61 -3.92 15.75
C ASN A 66 -5.78 -2.51 16.39
N ILE A 67 -5.47 -1.44 15.66
CA ILE A 67 -5.53 -0.05 16.14
C ILE A 67 -6.58 0.69 15.32
N LYS A 68 -7.48 1.41 16.00
CA LYS A 68 -8.47 2.31 15.36
C LYS A 68 -7.75 3.45 14.63
N LEU A 69 -7.33 3.18 13.41
CA LEU A 69 -6.39 3.98 12.63
C LEU A 69 -7.04 5.11 11.82
N GLU A 70 -8.37 5.21 11.79
CA GLU A 70 -9.09 6.14 10.89
C GLU A 70 -8.56 7.58 10.96
N LEU A 71 -8.23 8.06 12.16
CA LEU A 71 -7.71 9.42 12.38
C LEU A 71 -6.24 9.58 11.95
N GLY A 72 -5.39 8.60 12.26
CA GLY A 72 -3.97 8.61 11.87
C GLY A 72 -3.78 8.47 10.35
N PHE A 73 -4.66 7.71 9.70
CA PHE A 73 -4.64 7.51 8.27
C PHE A 73 -5.01 8.79 7.49
N ALA A 74 -6.08 9.47 7.91
CA ALA A 74 -6.49 10.75 7.32
C ALA A 74 -5.39 11.82 7.46
N LEU A 75 -4.74 11.89 8.63
CA LEU A 75 -3.61 12.79 8.88
C LEU A 75 -2.38 12.45 8.02
N GLY A 76 -2.03 11.17 7.89
CA GLY A 76 -0.91 10.72 7.06
C GLY A 76 -1.12 11.01 5.57
N LEU A 77 -2.33 10.80 5.06
CA LEU A 77 -2.66 11.07 3.66
C LEU A 77 -2.64 12.57 3.35
N PHE A 78 -3.12 13.40 4.27
CA PHE A 78 -3.02 14.86 4.16
C PHE A 78 -1.56 15.34 4.17
N ALA A 79 -0.71 14.75 5.01
CA ALA A 79 0.72 15.05 5.04
C ALA A 79 1.43 14.66 3.73
N ILE A 80 1.13 13.47 3.17
CA ILE A 80 1.64 13.04 1.86
C ILE A 80 1.21 14.01 0.77
N PHE A 81 -0.04 14.45 0.75
CA PHE A 81 -0.52 15.45 -0.21
C PHE A 81 0.14 16.81 -0.04
N GLY A 82 0.41 17.24 1.20
CA GLY A 82 1.19 18.45 1.48
C GLY A 82 2.60 18.36 0.88
N ILE A 83 3.33 17.27 1.15
CA ILE A 83 4.67 17.04 0.60
C ILE A 83 4.64 16.98 -0.94
N ILE A 84 3.66 16.29 -1.52
CA ILE A 84 3.52 16.16 -2.97
C ILE A 84 3.24 17.51 -3.64
N ARG A 85 2.47 18.39 -2.98
CA ARG A 85 2.12 19.72 -3.50
C ARG A 85 3.30 20.68 -3.56
N TYR A 86 4.23 20.61 -2.59
CA TYR A 86 5.32 21.59 -2.43
C TYR A 86 6.68 21.13 -2.97
N ARG A 87 6.74 20.06 -3.78
CA ARG A 87 7.99 19.58 -4.39
C ARG A 87 8.40 20.39 -5.61
N THR A 88 9.71 20.60 -5.77
CA THR A 88 10.34 21.44 -6.80
C THR A 88 10.05 20.98 -8.24
N THR A 89 9.89 19.68 -8.48
CA THR A 89 9.42 19.11 -9.77
C THR A 89 8.02 18.55 -9.61
N GLN A 90 7.01 19.22 -10.13
CA GLN A 90 5.61 18.78 -9.99
C GLN A 90 5.39 17.42 -10.67
N ILE A 91 4.81 16.46 -9.93
CA ILE A 91 4.29 15.22 -10.53
C ILE A 91 3.11 15.60 -11.45
N PRO A 92 3.03 15.07 -12.68
CA PRO A 92 1.87 15.32 -13.52
C PRO A 92 0.60 14.77 -12.86
N ILE A 93 -0.52 15.51 -12.98
CA ILE A 93 -1.78 15.23 -12.27
C ILE A 93 -2.22 13.75 -12.38
N ARG A 94 -2.04 13.13 -13.55
CA ARG A 94 -2.40 11.72 -13.81
C ARG A 94 -1.69 10.75 -12.87
N GLU A 95 -0.41 11.00 -12.58
CA GLU A 95 0.44 10.16 -11.75
C GLU A 95 0.07 10.30 -10.26
N MET A 96 -0.32 11.50 -9.83
CA MET A 96 -0.87 11.68 -8.48
C MET A 96 -2.18 10.90 -8.29
N THR A 97 -3.05 10.88 -9.30
CA THR A 97 -4.31 10.11 -9.25
C THR A 97 -4.05 8.61 -9.15
N TYR A 98 -3.07 8.09 -9.90
CA TYR A 98 -2.66 6.68 -9.79
C TYR A 98 -2.11 6.34 -8.42
N LEU A 99 -1.25 7.19 -7.87
CA LEU A 99 -0.70 7.01 -6.52
C LEU A 99 -1.81 6.97 -5.47
N PHE A 100 -2.78 7.87 -5.55
CA PHE A 100 -3.92 7.89 -4.63
C PHE A 100 -4.77 6.62 -4.73
N LEU A 101 -5.04 6.18 -5.96
CA LEU A 101 -5.85 5.00 -6.21
C LEU A 101 -5.16 3.74 -5.67
N VAL A 102 -3.85 3.60 -5.90
CA VAL A 102 -3.04 2.49 -5.39
C VAL A 102 -3.00 2.48 -3.86
N ILE A 103 -2.85 3.64 -3.22
CA ILE A 103 -2.93 3.75 -1.75
C ILE A 103 -4.30 3.29 -1.24
N GLY A 104 -5.39 3.85 -1.77
CA GLY A 104 -6.75 3.51 -1.33
C GLY A 104 -7.07 2.02 -1.51
N LEU A 105 -6.64 1.42 -2.62
CA LEU A 105 -6.84 0.01 -2.89
C LEU A 105 -6.03 -0.87 -1.93
N SER A 106 -4.81 -0.47 -1.59
CA SER A 106 -3.97 -1.18 -0.61
C SER A 106 -4.56 -1.15 0.79
N VAL A 107 -5.26 -0.07 1.15
CA VAL A 107 -5.92 0.09 2.45
C VAL A 107 -7.17 -0.77 2.56
N ILE A 108 -7.95 -0.87 1.47
CA ILE A 108 -9.16 -1.71 1.45
C ILE A 108 -8.80 -3.20 1.50
N ASN A 109 -7.67 -3.58 0.91
CA ASN A 109 -7.21 -4.97 0.85
C ASN A 109 -6.46 -5.45 2.08
N ALA A 110 -5.92 -4.53 2.90
CA ALA A 110 -5.24 -4.82 4.15
C ALA A 110 -6.25 -5.25 5.20
#